data_AF-A0A1G9U183-F1
#
_entry.id   AF-A0A1G9U183-F1
#
_cell.length_a   1.000
_cell.length_b   1.000
_cell.length_c   1.000
_cell.angle_alpha   90.00
_cell.angle_beta   90.00
_cell.angle_gamma   90.00
#
_symmetry.space_group_name_H-M   'P 1'
#
loop_
_entity.id
_entity.type
_entity.pdbx_description
1 polymer ?
#
loop_
_entity_poly.entity_id
_entity_poly.type
_entity_poly.pdbx_seq_one_letter_code
_entity_poly.pdbx_strand_id
1 'polypeptide(L)' 'MVTEMLALTVLLYFLLFIFDIKPLYKKKLWADFWVNVTLTGISFTVAVLLCLKVKIPSPELPICELITSIFGK' A
#
# COMPACT_ATOMS: atom_id res chain seq x y z
N MET A 1 -3.12 -10.02 -20.26
CA MET A 1 -2.22 -8.96 -19.73
C MET A 1 -2.70 -8.36 -18.40
N VAL A 2 -3.84 -7.66 -18.31
CA VAL A 2 -4.31 -7.06 -17.03
C VAL A 2 -4.66 -8.11 -15.97
N THR A 3 -5.34 -9.20 -16.38
CA THR A 3 -5.73 -10.29 -15.47
C THR A 3 -4.53 -11.02 -14.86
N GLU A 4 -3.45 -11.19 -15.63
CA GLU A 4 -2.21 -11.84 -15.18
C GLU A 4 -1.47 -10.97 -14.16
N MET A 5 -1.40 -9.65 -14.40
CA MET A 5 -0.82 -8.70 -13.45
C MET A 5 -1.62 -8.64 -12.14
N LEU A 6 -2.95 -8.68 -12.21
CA LEU A 6 -3.79 -8.75 -11.01
C LEU A 6 -3.57 -10.04 -10.23
N ALA A 7 -3.50 -11.18 -10.91
CA ALA A 7 -3.26 -12.47 -10.26
C ALA A 7 -1.90 -12.49 -9.53
N LEU A 8 -0.84 -11.98 -10.17
CA LEU A 8 0.48 -11.85 -9.54
C LEU A 8 0.45 -10.87 -8.36
N THR A 9 -0.25 -9.75 -8.49
CA THR A 9 -0.41 -8.77 -7.40
C THR A 9 -1.09 -9.41 -6.20
N VAL A 10 -2.21 -10.11 -6.40
CA VAL A 10 -2.92 -10.81 -5.32
C VAL A 10 -2.03 -11.87 -4.66
N LEU A 11 -1.29 -12.65 -5.46
CA LEU A 11 -0.36 -13.66 -4.96
C LEU A 11 0.72 -13.05 -4.05
N LEU A 12 1.38 -11.98 -4.51
CA LEU A 12 2.42 -11.26 -3.77
C LEU A 12 1.91 -10.71 -2.44
N TYR A 13 0.74 -10.07 -2.45
CA TYR A 13 0.13 -9.53 -1.23
C TYR A 13 -0.32 -10.64 -0.27
N PHE A 14 -0.74 -11.79 -0.79
CA PHE A 14 -1.05 -12.96 0.04
C PHE A 14 0.20 -13.53 0.73
N LEU A 15 1.33 -13.58 0.03
CA LEU A 15 2.63 -13.94 0.60
C LEU A 15 3.03 -12.95 1.72
N LEU A 16 2.96 -11.64 1.47
CA LEU A 16 3.23 -10.62 2.49
C LEU A 16 2.33 -10.78 3.72
N PHE A 17 1.04 -11.05 3.53
CA PHE A 17 0.12 -11.29 4.64
C PHE A 17 0.55 -12.47 5.52
N ILE A 18 1.03 -13.56 4.92
CA ILE A 18 1.50 -14.74 5.66
C ILE A 18 2.83 -14.47 6.37
N PHE A 19 3.76 -13.76 5.74
CA PHE A 19 5.09 -13.53 6.29
C PHE A 19 5.14 -12.41 7.33
N ASP A 20 4.39 -11.32 7.15
CA ASP A 20 4.44 -10.17 8.06
C ASP A 20 3.27 -10.15 9.04
N ILE A 21 2.03 -10.24 8.53
CA ILE A 21 0.83 -10.00 9.36
C ILE A 21 0.57 -11.18 10.31
N LYS A 22 0.76 -12.42 9.86
CA LYS A 22 0.58 -13.62 10.69
C LYS A 22 1.50 -13.66 11.93
N PRO A 23 2.82 -13.43 11.85
CA PRO A 23 3.66 -13.43 13.05
C PRO A 23 3.37 -12.25 13.97
N LEU A 24 3.02 -11.07 13.44
CA LEU A 24 2.61 -9.91 14.26
C LEU A 24 1.38 -10.24 15.11
N TYR A 25 0.38 -10.89 14.51
CA TYR A 25 -0.80 -11.37 15.24
C TYR A 25 -0.44 -12.38 16.32
N LYS A 26 0.42 -13.36 16.00
CA LYS A 26 0.88 -14.37 16.97
C LYS A 26 1.67 -13.77 18.13
N LYS A 27 2.49 -12.76 17.88
CA LYS A 27 3.28 -12.05 18.89
C LYS A 27 2.46 -11.01 19.68
N LYS A 28 1.17 -10.84 19.37
CA LYS A 28 0.26 -9.86 19.99
C LYS A 28 0.78 -8.41 19.92
N LEU A 29 1.59 -8.11 18.89
CA LEU A 29 2.07 -6.76 18.62
C LEU A 29 0.97 -5.98 17.90
N TRP A 30 -0.06 -5.58 18.66
CA TRP A 30 -1.29 -5.01 18.09
C TRP A 30 -1.06 -3.68 17.36
N ALA A 31 -0.20 -2.81 17.89
CA ALA A 31 0.10 -1.53 17.24
C ALA A 31 0.76 -1.76 15.87
N ASP A 32 1.82 -2.56 15.83
CA ASP A 32 2.52 -2.92 14.59
C ASP A 32 1.61 -3.67 13.62
N PHE A 33 0.76 -4.56 14.14
CA PHE A 33 -0.24 -5.28 13.34
C PHE A 33 -1.20 -4.31 12.64
N TRP A 34 -1.80 -3.37 13.38
CA TRP A 34 -2.78 -2.43 12.81
C TRP A 34 -2.13 -1.47 11.80
N VAL A 35 -0.92 -0.98 12.08
CA VAL A 35 -0.16 -0.15 11.13
C VAL A 35 0.13 -0.94 9.86
N ASN A 36 0.64 -2.17 10.00
CA ASN A 36 1.03 -2.97 8.84
C ASN A 36 -0.17 -3.41 8.00
N VAL A 37 -1.28 -3.80 8.63
CA VAL A 37 -2.55 -4.13 7.94
C VAL A 37 -3.08 -2.91 7.19
N THR A 38 -3.09 -1.74 7.81
CA THR A 38 -3.57 -0.50 7.18
C THR A 38 -2.70 -0.12 5.99
N LEU A 39 -1.38 -0.15 6.16
CA LEU A 39 -0.42 0.19 5.11
C LEU A 39 -0.50 -0.80 3.94
N THR A 40 -0.61 -2.10 4.25
CA THR A 40 -0.78 -3.16 3.25
C THR A 40 -2.09 -2.98 2.49
N GLY A 41 -3.19 -2.63 3.16
CA GLY A 41 -4.48 -2.38 2.52
C GLY A 41 -4.48 -1.19 1.58
N ILE A 42 -3.85 -0.07 1.99
CA ILE A 42 -3.68 1.11 1.13
C ILE A 42 -2.81 0.77 -0.07
N SER A 43 -1.66 0.13 0.15
CA SER A 43 -0.72 -0.25 -0.91
C SER A 43 -1.34 -1.23 -1.91
N PHE A 44 -2.11 -2.21 -1.44
CA PHE A 44 -2.84 -3.14 -2.30
C PHE A 44 -3.89 -2.42 -3.15
N THR A 45 -4.64 -1.49 -2.55
CA THR A 45 -5.65 -0.69 -3.27
C THR A 45 -5.00 0.11 -4.39
N VAL A 46 -3.89 0.78 -4.11
CA VAL A 46 -3.12 1.52 -5.14
C VAL A 46 -2.62 0.57 -6.23
N ALA A 47 -2.07 -0.60 -5.87
CA ALA A 47 -1.59 -1.58 -6.84
C ALA A 47 -2.70 -2.10 -7.76
N VAL A 48 -3.91 -2.34 -7.22
CA VAL A 48 -5.09 -2.72 -8.01
C VAL A 48 -5.52 -1.59 -8.94
N LEU A 49 -5.57 -0.34 -8.47
CA LEU A 49 -5.89 0.83 -9.30
C LEU A 49 -4.90 1.00 -10.47
N LEU A 50 -3.60 0.78 -10.20
CA LEU A 50 -2.56 0.78 -11.23
C LEU A 50 -2.77 -0.34 -12.26
N CYS A 51 -3.11 -1.56 -11.81
CA CYS A 51 -3.41 -2.68 -12.72
C CYS A 51 -4.62 -2.38 -13.61
N LEU A 52 -5.63 -1.70 -13.06
CA LEU A 52 -6.82 -1.26 -13.81
C LEU A 52 -6.55 -0.06 -14.74
N LYS A 53 -5.29 0.40 -14.84
CA LYS A 53 -4.88 1.58 -15.61
C LYS A 53 -5.68 2.83 -15.26
N VAL A 54 -6.13 2.94 -14.01
CA VAL A 54 -6.73 4.18 -13.51
C VAL A 54 -5.65 5.25 -13.56
N LYS A 55 -5.93 6.38 -14.20
CA LYS A 55 -5.04 7.55 -14.17
C LYS A 55 -4.98 8.07 -12.74
N ILE A 56 -3.95 7.69 -12.02
CA ILE A 56 -3.62 8.27 -10.73
C ILE A 56 -2.88 9.58 -11.03
N PRO A 57 -3.42 10.75 -10.65
CA PRO A 57 -2.72 12.01 -10.83
C PRO A 57 -1.39 11.96 -10.08
N SER A 58 -0.32 12.49 -10.69
CA SER A 58 1.00 12.45 -10.07
C SER A 58 0.95 13.15 -8.71
N PRO A 59 1.40 12.48 -7.63
CA PRO A 59 1.40 13.08 -6.30
C PRO A 59 2.49 14.15 -6.14
N GLU A 60 3.30 14.41 -7.18
CA GLU A 60 4.38 15.41 -7.16
C GLU A 60 3.89 16.81 -6.74
N LEU A 61 2.77 17.28 -7.30
CA LEU A 61 2.16 18.57 -6.98
C LEU A 61 1.70 18.64 -5.52
N PRO A 62 0.83 17.73 -5.03
CA PRO A 62 0.37 17.77 -3.64
C PRO A 62 1.49 17.52 -2.62
N ILE A 63 2.50 16.70 -2.93
CA ILE A 63 3.67 16.53 -2.05
C ILE A 63 4.49 17.81 -2.00
N CYS A 64 4.71 18.47 -3.14
CA CYS A 64 5.46 19.72 -3.18
C CYS A 64 4.73 20.83 -2.40
N GLU A 65 3.41 20.94 -2.55
CA GLU A 65 2.57 21.87 -1.77
C GLU A 65 2.62 21.56 -0.26
N LEU A 66 2.56 20.28 0.13
CA LEU A 66 2.64 19.88 1.53
C LEU A 66 4.00 20.21 2.15
N ILE A 67 5.09 19.91 1.45
CA ILE A 67 6.46 20.25 1.89
C ILE A 67 6.60 21.77 1.99
N THR A 68 6.12 22.52 0.99
CA THR A 68 6.20 24.00 0.98
C THR A 68 5.35 24.61 2.10
N SER A 69 4.21 24.00 2.44
CA SER A 69 3.36 24.41 3.57
C SER A 69 4.02 24.16 4.94
N ILE A 70 4.70 23.02 5.11
CA ILE A 70 5.39 22.67 6.36
C ILE A 70 6.69 23.46 6.53
N PHE A 71 7.48 23.57 5.47
CA PHE A 71 8.81 24.21 5.52
C PHE A 71 8.79 25.69 5.17
N GLY A 72 7.65 26.25 4.77
CA GLY A 72 7.44 27.67 4.52
C GLY A 72 8.55 28.27 3.66
N LYS A 73 8.49 28.07 2.34
CA LYS A 73 9.35 28.84 1.46
C LYS A 73 8.86 30.28 1.33
#